data_AF-A0A7T0G0R2-F1
#
_entry.id   AF-A0A7T0G0R2-F1
#
_cell.length_a   1.000
_cell.length_b   1.000
_cell.length_c   1.000
_cell.angle_alpha   90.00
_cell.angle_beta   90.00
_cell.angle_gamma   90.00
#
_symmetry.space_group_name_H-M   'P 1'
#
loop_
_entity.id
_entity.type
_entity.pdbx_description
1 polymer ?
#
loop_
_entity_poly.entity_id
_entity_poly.type
_entity_poly.pdbx_seq_one_letter_code
_entity_poly.pdbx_strand_id
1 'polypeptide(L)'
;MNPSYLKLQNSNSKRIVLIAMGLVLLFSTPCPTNAQSNQKLFKGNGPWYEKSPSGDIKLYLYFFWSKECPHCRRAKPFLEDLQSRFSWVNLQQKEVTQFPENKALFAEMVDSLGETSRAVPTLMFCGGMLQGFDKPENSGAELTALLKDCHQKLTAFLAPPKKLPDIPLKRAETIDTTWWFTGTWWFRTGVLILVVCTWAFWRTNRLKK
;
A
#
# COMPACT_ATOMS: atom_id res chain seq x y z
N MET A 1 -13.63 49.05 44.59
CA MET A 1 -13.58 47.95 43.60
C MET A 1 -12.19 47.32 43.65
N ASN A 2 -12.12 46.00 43.71
CA ASN A 2 -11.02 45.20 44.27
C ASN A 2 -9.95 44.82 43.21
N PRO A 3 -8.63 45.03 43.45
CA PRO A 3 -7.54 44.78 42.48
C PRO A 3 -7.25 43.30 42.14
N SER A 4 -8.04 42.35 42.65
CA SER A 4 -7.86 40.91 42.41
C SER A 4 -8.29 40.40 41.02
N TYR A 5 -8.97 41.21 40.20
CA TYR A 5 -9.49 40.76 38.88
C TYR A 5 -8.46 40.77 37.74
N LEU A 6 -7.41 41.59 37.81
CA LEU A 6 -6.46 41.76 36.70
C LEU A 6 -5.44 40.61 36.58
N LYS A 7 -5.27 39.77 37.61
CA LYS A 7 -4.29 38.66 37.60
C LYS A 7 -4.81 37.38 36.92
N LEU A 8 -6.12 37.23 36.73
CA LEU A 8 -6.71 36.01 36.14
C LEU A 8 -6.75 36.01 34.61
N GLN A 9 -6.73 37.17 33.95
CA GLN A 9 -6.77 37.24 32.47
C GLN A 9 -5.41 37.00 31.79
N ASN A 10 -4.27 37.14 32.49
CA ASN A 10 -2.94 37.06 31.88
C ASN A 10 -2.32 35.64 31.88
N SER A 11 -2.88 34.70 32.66
CA SER A 11 -2.38 33.31 32.73
C SER A 11 -3.00 32.40 31.66
N ASN A 12 -4.23 32.70 31.23
CA ASN A 12 -5.01 31.83 30.34
C ASN A 12 -4.72 32.06 28.84
N SER A 13 -4.24 33.23 28.43
CA SER A 13 -3.95 33.52 27.02
C SER A 13 -2.71 32.81 26.48
N LYS A 14 -1.69 32.60 27.32
CA LYS A 14 -0.44 31.91 26.93
C LYS A 14 -0.61 30.40 26.79
N ARG A 15 -1.53 29.80 27.54
CA ARG A 15 -1.84 28.36 27.46
C ARG A 15 -2.69 28.00 26.24
N ILE A 16 -3.61 28.88 25.83
CA ILE A 16 -4.49 28.64 24.68
C ILE A 16 -3.73 28.67 23.35
N VAL A 17 -2.73 29.55 23.21
CA VAL A 17 -1.93 29.68 21.98
C VAL A 17 -1.00 28.47 21.77
N LEU A 18 -0.44 27.89 22.84
CA LEU A 18 0.42 26.70 22.75
C LEU A 18 -0.36 25.42 22.42
N ILE A 19 -1.61 25.31 22.85
CA ILE A 19 -2.46 24.14 22.53
C ILE A 19 -2.90 24.16 21.05
N ALA A 20 -3.12 25.35 20.47
CA ALA A 20 -3.54 25.49 19.07
C ALA A 20 -2.41 25.15 18.06
N MET A 21 -1.14 25.42 18.39
CA MET A 21 0.01 25.06 17.52
C MET A 21 0.42 23.58 17.61
N GLY A 22 0.04 22.86 18.68
CA GLY A 22 0.27 21.42 18.82
C GLY A 22 -0.76 20.54 18.10
N LEU A 23 -1.98 21.04 17.87
CA LEU A 23 -3.08 20.28 17.27
C LEU A 23 -3.04 20.23 15.73
N VAL A 24 -2.31 21.13 15.08
CA VAL A 24 -2.19 21.16 13.61
C VAL A 24 -1.19 20.13 13.08
N LEU A 25 -0.26 19.65 13.91
CA LEU A 25 0.74 18.64 13.54
C LEU A 25 0.27 17.18 13.71
N LEU A 26 -0.96 16.96 14.20
CA LEU A 26 -1.54 15.61 14.37
C LEU A 26 -2.42 15.15 13.20
N PHE A 27 -2.71 16.02 12.22
CA PHE A 27 -3.58 15.69 11.07
C PHE A 27 -2.84 15.32 9.78
N SER A 28 -1.51 15.32 9.77
CA SER A 28 -0.72 14.88 8.61
C SER A 28 -0.11 13.49 8.82
N THR A 29 -0.87 12.54 9.37
CA THR A 29 -0.50 11.14 9.18
C THR A 29 -0.86 10.77 7.73
N PRO A 30 0.13 10.49 6.85
CA PRO A 30 -0.19 9.97 5.54
C PRO A 30 -0.92 8.65 5.73
N CYS A 31 -2.13 8.57 5.17
CA CYS A 31 -2.88 7.32 5.07
C CYS A 31 -1.94 6.29 4.41
N PRO A 32 -1.69 5.12 5.02
CA PRO A 32 -0.99 4.06 4.32
C PRO A 32 -1.84 3.66 3.12
N THR A 33 -1.50 4.20 1.95
CA THR A 33 -2.11 3.78 0.70
C THR A 33 -1.73 2.32 0.48
N ASN A 34 -2.68 1.53 -0.03
CA ASN A 34 -2.48 0.12 -0.40
C ASN A 34 -1.39 -0.08 -1.49
N ALA A 35 -0.75 1.00 -1.94
CA ALA A 35 0.41 1.00 -2.84
C ALA A 35 1.72 0.64 -2.12
N GLN A 36 1.85 0.92 -0.81
CA GLN A 36 3.07 0.60 -0.06
C GLN A 36 3.18 -0.88 0.32
N SER A 37 2.07 -1.56 0.60
CA SER A 37 2.05 -3.02 0.85
C SER A 37 2.49 -3.80 -0.39
N ASN A 38 1.98 -3.40 -1.55
CA ASN A 38 2.32 -4.00 -2.85
C ASN A 38 3.79 -3.74 -3.25
N GLN A 39 4.36 -2.59 -2.88
CA GLN A 39 5.77 -2.30 -3.17
C GLN A 39 6.74 -3.28 -2.47
N LYS A 40 6.37 -3.83 -1.30
CA LYS A 40 7.19 -4.84 -0.60
C LYS A 40 7.14 -6.21 -1.30
N LEU A 41 6.01 -6.54 -1.94
CA LEU A 41 5.82 -7.78 -2.72
C LEU A 41 6.52 -7.75 -4.10
N PHE A 42 6.62 -6.57 -4.72
CA PHE A 42 6.96 -6.43 -6.15
C PHE A 42 8.33 -5.80 -6.44
N LYS A 43 9.16 -5.52 -5.43
CA LYS A 43 10.56 -5.07 -5.66
C LYS A 43 11.47 -6.24 -6.07
N GLY A 44 11.32 -6.67 -7.32
CA GLY A 44 12.31 -7.37 -8.15
C GLY A 44 12.70 -8.78 -7.70
N ASN A 45 12.33 -9.81 -8.48
CA ASN A 45 12.83 -11.19 -8.41
C ASN A 45 13.03 -11.78 -7.00
N GLY A 46 12.26 -11.33 -6.01
CA GLY A 46 12.23 -11.96 -4.69
C GLY A 46 11.82 -13.43 -4.86
N PRO A 47 12.03 -14.29 -3.85
CA PRO A 47 11.91 -15.74 -3.99
C PRO A 47 10.50 -16.23 -4.38
N TRP A 48 9.52 -15.34 -4.60
CA TRP A 48 8.10 -15.62 -4.74
C TRP A 48 7.65 -15.94 -6.16
N TYR A 49 8.34 -15.44 -7.20
CA TYR A 49 7.96 -15.73 -8.58
C TYR A 49 9.13 -15.60 -9.57
N GLU A 50 8.94 -16.20 -10.74
CA GLU A 50 9.80 -16.08 -11.90
C GLU A 50 8.95 -15.71 -13.11
N LYS A 51 9.47 -14.79 -13.95
CA LYS A 51 8.88 -14.48 -15.26
C LYS A 51 9.72 -15.16 -16.34
N SER A 52 9.08 -16.04 -17.10
CA SER A 52 9.71 -16.71 -18.24
C SER A 52 9.94 -15.74 -19.41
N PRO A 53 10.83 -16.08 -20.37
CA PRO A 53 11.03 -15.28 -21.58
C PRO A 53 9.76 -15.10 -22.43
N SER A 54 8.84 -16.08 -22.42
CA SER A 54 7.53 -16.00 -23.09
C SER A 54 6.55 -15.05 -22.39
N GLY A 55 6.87 -14.60 -21.17
CA GLY A 55 6.03 -13.72 -20.36
C GLY A 55 5.16 -14.44 -19.33
N ASP A 56 5.19 -15.78 -19.30
CA ASP A 56 4.46 -16.58 -18.30
C ASP A 56 5.05 -16.40 -16.91
N ILE A 57 4.18 -16.29 -15.91
CA ILE A 57 4.55 -16.16 -14.49
C ILE A 57 4.47 -17.52 -13.80
N LYS A 58 5.56 -17.94 -13.19
CA LYS A 58 5.62 -19.08 -12.25
C LYS A 58 5.72 -18.58 -10.82
N LEU A 59 4.90 -19.07 -9.91
CA LEU A 59 4.95 -18.75 -8.48
C LEU A 59 5.71 -19.83 -7.72
N TYR A 60 6.61 -19.42 -6.84
CA TYR A 60 7.21 -20.32 -5.87
C TYR A 60 6.31 -20.46 -4.65
N LEU A 61 5.96 -21.70 -4.33
CA LEU A 61 5.26 -22.08 -3.10
C LEU A 61 6.22 -22.86 -2.22
N TYR A 62 6.69 -22.24 -1.13
CA TYR A 62 7.54 -22.91 -0.16
C TYR A 62 6.69 -23.66 0.84
N PHE A 63 6.98 -24.95 1.02
CA PHE A 63 6.36 -25.83 2.00
C PHE A 63 7.44 -26.27 2.99
N PHE A 64 7.46 -25.65 4.17
CA PHE A 64 8.33 -26.05 5.27
C PHE A 64 7.64 -27.11 6.12
N TRP A 65 8.28 -28.26 6.31
CA TRP A 65 7.63 -29.46 6.86
C TRP A 65 8.58 -30.35 7.69
N SER A 66 8.00 -31.30 8.41
CA SER A 66 8.73 -32.36 9.13
C SER A 66 8.05 -33.71 8.96
N LYS A 67 8.83 -34.79 9.03
CA LYS A 67 8.32 -36.18 8.97
C LYS A 67 7.43 -36.53 10.16
N GLU A 68 7.74 -35.99 11.33
CA GLU A 68 7.04 -36.23 12.61
C GLU A 68 5.67 -35.52 12.69
N CYS A 69 5.43 -34.55 11.82
CA CYS A 69 4.24 -33.71 11.79
C CYS A 69 3.06 -34.36 11.03
N PRO A 70 1.94 -34.73 11.70
CA PRO A 70 0.78 -35.34 11.04
C PRO A 70 0.08 -34.42 10.03
N HIS A 71 0.04 -33.12 10.31
CA HIS A 71 -0.51 -32.11 9.40
C HIS A 71 0.30 -31.99 8.10
N CYS A 72 1.62 -32.13 8.20
CA CYS A 72 2.54 -32.09 7.07
C CYS A 72 2.33 -33.31 6.16
N ARG A 73 2.15 -34.50 6.74
CA ARG A 73 1.82 -35.72 5.99
C ARG A 73 0.49 -35.61 5.24
N ARG A 74 -0.50 -34.89 5.80
CA ARG A 74 -1.77 -34.59 5.11
C ARG A 74 -1.61 -33.54 4.01
N ALA A 75 -0.79 -32.51 4.22
CA ALA A 75 -0.56 -31.44 3.25
C ALA A 75 0.17 -31.92 1.99
N LYS A 76 1.21 -32.75 2.16
CA LYS A 76 2.10 -33.18 1.07
C LYS A 76 1.38 -33.72 -0.18
N PRO A 77 0.49 -34.72 -0.11
CA PRO A 77 -0.20 -35.22 -1.31
C PRO A 77 -1.11 -34.17 -1.96
N PHE A 78 -1.74 -33.30 -1.17
CA PHE A 78 -2.56 -32.20 -1.69
C PHE A 78 -1.71 -31.18 -2.46
N LEU A 79 -0.53 -30.83 -1.95
CA LEU A 79 0.36 -29.86 -2.59
C LEU A 79 0.97 -30.40 -3.89
N GLU A 80 1.29 -31.70 -3.92
CA GLU A 80 1.79 -32.38 -5.13
C GLU A 80 0.71 -32.44 -6.22
N ASP A 81 -0.54 -32.78 -5.85
CA ASP A 81 -1.68 -32.68 -6.76
C ASP A 81 -1.92 -31.23 -7.23
N LEU A 82 -1.85 -30.26 -6.32
CA LEU A 82 -2.03 -28.84 -6.65
C LEU A 82 -1.02 -28.36 -7.68
N GLN A 83 0.26 -28.73 -7.54
CA GLN A 83 1.29 -28.44 -8.54
C GLN A 83 0.98 -29.09 -9.89
N SER A 84 0.45 -30.31 -9.91
CA SER A 84 0.07 -30.98 -11.16
C SER A 84 -1.08 -30.27 -11.90
N ARG A 85 -2.06 -29.73 -11.15
CA ARG A 85 -3.21 -28.99 -11.68
C ARG A 85 -2.86 -27.56 -12.10
N PHE A 86 -1.89 -26.95 -11.44
CA PHE A 86 -1.44 -25.59 -11.71
C PHE A 86 0.06 -25.61 -12.04
N SER A 87 0.40 -25.83 -13.31
CA SER A 87 1.79 -25.89 -13.79
C SER A 87 2.59 -24.59 -13.60
N TRP A 88 1.91 -23.48 -13.33
CA TRP A 88 2.52 -22.21 -12.91
C TRP A 88 2.90 -22.17 -11.43
N VAL A 89 2.56 -23.18 -10.63
CA VAL A 89 3.05 -23.33 -9.25
C VAL A 89 4.32 -24.16 -9.26
N ASN A 90 5.39 -23.61 -8.68
CA ASN A 90 6.64 -24.29 -8.43
C ASN A 90 6.73 -24.62 -6.93
N LEU A 91 6.39 -25.85 -6.57
CA LEU A 91 6.41 -26.31 -5.18
C LEU A 91 7.84 -26.58 -4.71
N GLN A 92 8.25 -25.89 -3.66
CA GLN A 92 9.55 -26.02 -3.01
C GLN A 92 9.38 -26.67 -1.64
N GLN A 93 9.60 -27.98 -1.56
CA GLN A 93 9.47 -28.73 -0.31
C GLN A 93 10.77 -28.66 0.50
N LYS A 94 10.70 -28.21 1.75
CA LYS A 94 11.84 -27.99 2.65
C LYS A 94 11.61 -28.68 3.98
N GLU A 95 12.26 -29.83 4.17
CA GLU A 95 12.17 -30.58 5.43
C GLU A 95 13.13 -29.93 6.45
N VAL A 96 12.64 -29.58 7.65
CA VAL A 96 13.38 -28.73 8.61
C VAL A 96 13.98 -29.48 9.80
N THR A 97 13.63 -30.75 10.02
CA THR A 97 14.15 -31.53 11.15
C THR A 97 15.54 -32.08 10.85
N GLN A 98 15.74 -32.62 9.64
CA GLN A 98 16.96 -33.33 9.23
C GLN A 98 17.95 -32.43 8.47
N PHE A 99 17.51 -31.26 8.02
CA PHE A 99 18.29 -30.35 7.18
C PHE A 99 18.40 -28.97 7.86
N PRO A 100 19.50 -28.71 8.60
CA PRO A 100 19.74 -27.44 9.28
C PRO A 100 19.67 -26.21 8.35
N GLU A 101 20.09 -26.35 7.10
CA GLU A 101 20.02 -25.32 6.07
C GLU A 101 18.57 -24.94 5.73
N ASN A 102 17.65 -25.90 5.68
CA ASN A 102 16.24 -25.63 5.44
C ASN A 102 15.60 -24.97 6.67
N LYS A 103 16.04 -25.33 7.87
CA LYS A 103 15.60 -24.68 9.11
C LYS A 103 16.08 -23.22 9.18
N ALA A 104 17.31 -22.94 8.78
CA ALA A 104 17.85 -21.59 8.68
C ALA A 104 17.09 -20.77 7.63
N LEU A 105 16.86 -21.34 6.44
CA LEU A 105 16.06 -20.71 5.38
C LEU A 105 14.63 -20.43 5.87
N PHE A 106 14.01 -21.38 6.56
CA PHE A 106 12.68 -21.17 7.14
C PHE A 106 12.68 -19.96 8.07
N ALA A 107 13.69 -19.87 8.93
CA ALA A 107 13.80 -18.77 9.87
C ALA A 107 13.93 -17.40 9.16
N GLU A 108 14.85 -17.32 8.20
CA GLU A 108 15.09 -16.13 7.39
C GLU A 108 13.83 -15.68 6.64
N MET A 109 13.12 -16.62 6.01
CA MET A 109 11.93 -16.29 5.23
C MET A 109 10.79 -15.79 6.10
N VAL A 110 10.50 -16.42 7.25
CA VAL A 110 9.52 -15.90 8.22
C VAL A 110 9.89 -14.49 8.66
N ASP A 111 11.17 -14.25 8.99
CA ASP A 111 11.64 -12.95 9.49
C ASP A 111 11.49 -11.87 8.40
N SER A 112 11.74 -12.22 7.13
CA SER A 112 11.55 -11.30 5.99
C SER A 112 10.09 -10.85 5.80
N LEU A 113 9.14 -11.71 6.21
CA LEU A 113 7.71 -11.40 6.20
C LEU A 113 7.31 -10.53 7.40
N GLY A 114 8.18 -10.37 8.40
CA GLY A 114 7.86 -9.71 9.67
C GLY A 114 7.06 -10.60 10.62
N GLU A 115 7.10 -11.91 10.39
CA GLU A 115 6.40 -12.92 11.18
C GLU A 115 7.35 -13.55 12.20
N THR A 116 6.82 -14.36 13.12
CA THR A 116 7.63 -15.04 14.15
C THR A 116 7.36 -16.54 14.29
N SER A 117 6.35 -17.06 13.57
CA SER A 117 5.97 -18.46 13.67
C SER A 117 7.09 -19.38 13.16
N ARG A 118 7.44 -20.40 13.94
CA ARG A 118 8.38 -21.46 13.57
C ARG A 118 7.72 -22.84 13.54
N ALA A 119 6.39 -22.89 13.59
CA ALA A 119 5.64 -24.13 13.58
C ALA A 119 5.54 -24.69 12.15
N VAL A 120 5.41 -26.01 12.00
CA VAL A 120 5.17 -26.64 10.69
C VAL A 120 3.77 -27.29 10.66
N PRO A 121 3.13 -27.43 9.48
CA PRO A 121 3.60 -26.93 8.19
C PRO A 121 3.44 -25.41 8.05
N THR A 122 4.37 -24.77 7.36
CA THR A 122 4.21 -23.37 6.93
C THR A 122 4.33 -23.29 5.42
N LEU A 123 3.35 -22.62 4.81
CA LEU A 123 3.26 -22.39 3.38
C LEU A 123 3.57 -20.92 3.12
N MET A 124 4.58 -20.60 2.33
CA MET A 124 4.91 -19.22 1.98
C MET A 124 4.88 -19.00 0.48
N PHE A 125 4.22 -17.94 0.07
CA PHE A 125 4.04 -17.57 -1.32
C PHE A 125 3.67 -16.09 -1.40
N CYS A 126 4.03 -15.43 -2.50
CA CYS A 126 3.60 -14.06 -2.77
C CYS A 126 3.81 -13.09 -1.58
N GLY A 127 4.97 -13.13 -0.93
CA GLY A 127 5.28 -12.24 0.18
C GLY A 127 4.33 -12.37 1.39
N GLY A 128 3.70 -13.51 1.57
CA GLY A 128 2.88 -13.85 2.74
C GLY A 128 3.05 -15.32 3.14
N MET A 129 2.35 -15.71 4.21
CA MET A 129 2.35 -17.09 4.68
C MET A 129 0.98 -17.57 5.16
N LEU A 130 0.73 -18.86 4.99
CA LEU A 130 -0.37 -19.61 5.57
C LEU A 130 0.23 -20.64 6.54
N GLN A 131 -0.15 -20.53 7.82
CA GLN A 131 0.33 -21.43 8.86
C GLN A 131 -0.62 -22.61 9.05
N GLY A 132 -0.09 -23.83 9.00
CA GLY A 132 -0.84 -25.05 9.24
C GLY A 132 -1.52 -25.62 7.99
N PHE A 133 -2.06 -26.82 8.14
CA PHE A 133 -2.89 -27.49 7.14
C PHE A 133 -3.78 -28.52 7.84
N ASP A 134 -5.08 -28.51 7.55
CA ASP A 134 -6.01 -29.50 8.07
C ASP A 134 -6.48 -30.45 6.98
N LYS A 135 -7.24 -29.96 5.99
CA LYS A 135 -7.78 -30.77 4.89
C LYS A 135 -7.93 -29.97 3.58
N PRO A 136 -8.09 -30.64 2.43
CA PRO A 136 -8.26 -29.96 1.14
C PRO A 136 -9.45 -28.98 1.11
N GLU A 137 -10.53 -29.27 1.81
CA GLU A 137 -11.77 -28.49 1.75
C GLU A 137 -11.72 -27.17 2.55
N ASN A 138 -10.74 -27.01 3.45
CA ASN A 138 -10.54 -25.77 4.22
C ASN A 138 -9.22 -25.08 3.85
N SER A 139 -8.12 -25.39 4.55
CA SER A 139 -6.81 -24.80 4.31
C SER A 139 -6.32 -25.04 2.89
N GLY A 140 -6.68 -26.17 2.27
CA GLY A 140 -6.36 -26.43 0.87
C GLY A 140 -7.11 -25.50 -0.10
N ALA A 141 -8.39 -25.28 0.13
CA ALA A 141 -9.23 -24.38 -0.65
C ALA A 141 -8.78 -22.92 -0.50
N GLU A 142 -8.46 -22.50 0.74
CA GLU A 142 -7.90 -21.18 1.04
C GLU A 142 -6.56 -20.96 0.33
N LEU A 143 -5.62 -21.90 0.48
CA LEU A 143 -4.33 -21.84 -0.22
C LEU A 143 -4.51 -21.72 -1.74
N THR A 144 -5.40 -22.53 -2.31
CA THR A 144 -5.68 -22.52 -3.75
C THR A 144 -6.23 -21.18 -4.21
N ALA A 145 -7.15 -20.58 -3.45
CA ALA A 145 -7.72 -19.27 -3.76
C ALA A 145 -6.65 -18.17 -3.71
N LEU A 146 -5.83 -18.15 -2.66
CA LEU A 146 -4.77 -17.16 -2.48
C LEU A 146 -3.69 -17.24 -3.57
N LEU A 147 -3.30 -18.46 -3.97
CA LEU A 147 -2.35 -18.66 -5.08
C LEU A 147 -2.90 -18.14 -6.41
N LYS A 148 -4.17 -18.43 -6.71
CA LYS A 148 -4.81 -17.97 -7.95
C LYS A 148 -4.94 -16.45 -7.99
N ASP A 149 -5.39 -15.84 -6.89
CA ASP A 149 -5.53 -14.38 -6.79
C ASP A 149 -4.17 -13.69 -6.97
N CYS A 150 -3.13 -14.20 -6.31
CA CYS A 150 -1.78 -13.67 -6.49
C CYS A 150 -1.28 -13.83 -7.94
N HIS A 151 -1.45 -15.01 -8.54
CA HIS A 151 -1.03 -15.26 -9.92
C HIS A 151 -1.72 -14.32 -10.91
N GLN A 152 -3.03 -14.10 -10.75
CA GLN A 152 -3.80 -13.17 -11.56
C GLN A 152 -3.30 -11.74 -11.41
N LYS A 153 -3.09 -11.26 -10.18
CA LYS A 153 -2.57 -9.92 -9.90
C LYS A 153 -1.17 -9.70 -10.45
N LEU A 154 -0.26 -10.67 -10.27
CA LEU A 154 1.09 -10.63 -10.81
C LEU A 154 1.08 -10.62 -12.34
N THR A 155 0.28 -11.48 -12.95
CA THR A 155 0.15 -11.54 -14.42
C THR A 155 -0.36 -10.22 -14.97
N ALA A 156 -1.38 -9.61 -14.34
CA ALA A 156 -1.90 -8.31 -14.75
C ALA A 156 -0.89 -7.18 -14.55
N PHE A 157 -0.18 -7.17 -13.42
CA PHE A 157 0.83 -6.15 -13.10
C PHE A 157 2.06 -6.22 -14.01
N LEU A 158 2.49 -7.43 -14.39
CA LEU A 158 3.67 -7.67 -15.22
C LEU A 158 3.34 -7.84 -16.71
N ALA A 159 2.07 -7.68 -17.09
CA ALA A 159 1.63 -7.73 -18.48
C ALA A 159 2.37 -6.66 -19.29
N PRO A 160 2.85 -6.99 -20.51
CA PRO A 160 3.37 -5.98 -21.42
C PRO A 160 2.31 -4.90 -21.64
N PRO A 161 2.69 -3.62 -21.77
CA PRO A 161 1.74 -2.59 -22.15
C PRO A 161 1.06 -3.02 -23.44
N LYS A 162 -0.27 -3.04 -23.45
CA LYS A 162 -1.03 -3.30 -24.67
C LYS A 162 -0.52 -2.32 -25.72
N LYS A 163 -0.16 -2.81 -26.91
CA LYS A 163 0.28 -1.97 -28.04
C LYS A 163 -0.72 -0.82 -28.13
N LEU A 164 -0.25 0.40 -27.87
CA LEU A 164 -1.13 1.57 -27.88
C LEU A 164 -1.74 1.63 -29.29
N PRO A 165 -3.05 1.87 -29.44
CA PRO A 165 -3.58 2.19 -30.75
C PRO A 165 -2.75 3.34 -31.34
N ASP A 166 -2.51 3.30 -32.65
CA ASP A 166 -1.86 4.39 -33.37
C ASP A 166 -2.80 5.61 -33.30
N ILE A 167 -2.74 6.33 -32.18
CA ILE A 167 -3.44 7.60 -32.02
C ILE A 167 -2.60 8.58 -32.86
N PRO A 168 -3.14 9.09 -33.98
CA PRO A 168 -2.45 10.15 -34.69
C PRO A 168 -2.30 11.30 -33.70
N LEU A 169 -1.06 11.61 -33.32
CA LEU A 169 -0.74 12.82 -32.57
C LEU A 169 -1.13 13.99 -33.47
N LYS A 170 -2.37 14.46 -33.34
CA LYS A 170 -2.73 15.79 -33.83
C LYS A 170 -1.73 16.71 -33.14
N ARG A 171 -0.82 17.28 -33.94
CA ARG A 171 0.09 18.35 -33.54
C ARG A 171 -0.69 19.25 -32.60
N ALA A 172 -0.23 19.39 -31.36
CA ALA A 172 -0.85 20.24 -30.37
C ALA A 172 -1.24 21.54 -31.06
N GLU A 173 -2.54 21.76 -31.24
CA GLU A 173 -3.04 23.04 -31.69
C GLU A 173 -2.46 24.03 -30.69
N THR A 174 -1.62 24.92 -31.19
CA THR A 174 -0.97 25.96 -30.43
C THR A 174 -2.01 26.58 -29.52
N ILE A 175 -1.83 26.41 -28.20
CA ILE A 175 -2.66 27.10 -27.21
C ILE A 175 -2.56 28.56 -27.60
N ASP A 176 -3.65 29.11 -28.13
CA ASP A 176 -3.73 30.48 -28.54
C ASP A 176 -3.61 31.31 -27.27
N THR A 177 -2.42 31.82 -27.02
CA THR A 177 -2.16 32.60 -25.82
C THR A 177 -2.73 34.00 -25.95
N THR A 178 -3.29 34.42 -27.09
CA THR A 178 -3.76 35.80 -27.30
C THR A 178 -4.91 36.22 -26.37
N TRP A 179 -5.60 35.28 -25.71
CA TRP A 179 -6.61 35.57 -24.68
C TRP A 179 -6.07 36.34 -23.45
N TRP A 180 -4.75 36.39 -23.22
CA TRP A 180 -4.16 37.24 -22.17
C TRP A 180 -4.19 38.75 -22.51
N PHE A 181 -4.37 39.13 -23.79
CA PHE A 181 -4.31 40.52 -24.25
C PHE A 181 -5.69 41.10 -24.53
N THR A 182 -6.71 40.27 -24.75
CA THR A 182 -8.07 40.73 -25.08
C THR A 182 -8.89 41.07 -23.82
N GLY A 183 -8.45 42.06 -23.05
CA GLY A 183 -9.26 43.02 -22.26
C GLY A 183 -10.32 42.57 -21.24
N THR A 184 -10.73 41.31 -21.17
CA THR A 184 -11.88 40.86 -20.37
C THR A 184 -11.52 40.54 -18.91
N TRP A 185 -10.22 40.45 -18.59
CA TRP A 185 -9.77 40.14 -17.23
C TRP A 185 -9.81 41.35 -16.28
N TRP A 186 -9.68 42.58 -16.79
CA TRP A 186 -9.77 43.82 -15.98
C TRP A 186 -11.13 43.99 -15.30
N PHE A 187 -12.21 43.54 -15.95
CA PHE A 187 -13.56 43.68 -15.41
C PHE A 187 -13.83 42.77 -14.20
N ARG A 188 -13.15 41.62 -14.06
CA ARG A 188 -13.39 40.70 -12.92
C ARG A 188 -12.58 41.05 -11.68
N THR A 189 -11.42 41.69 -11.81
CA THR A 189 -10.58 42.09 -10.67
C THR A 189 -10.93 43.48 -10.12
N GLY A 190 -11.42 44.41 -10.94
CA GLY A 190 -11.80 45.76 -10.50
C GLY A 190 -12.96 45.79 -9.48
N VAL A 191 -13.93 44.88 -9.60
CA VAL A 191 -15.10 44.82 -8.71
C VAL A 191 -14.72 44.36 -7.29
N LEU A 192 -13.74 43.45 -7.16
CA LEU A 192 -13.29 42.94 -5.86
C LEU A 192 -12.55 44.00 -5.03
N ILE A 193 -11.78 44.89 -5.68
CA ILE A 193 -11.02 45.94 -4.97
C ILE A 193 -11.96 46.99 -4.37
N LEU A 194 -13.04 47.37 -5.06
CA LEU A 194 -14.02 48.36 -4.56
C LEU A 194 -14.80 47.84 -3.33
N VAL A 195 -15.12 46.55 -3.27
CA VAL A 195 -15.81 45.95 -2.12
C VAL A 195 -14.90 45.90 -0.88
N VAL A 196 -13.61 45.61 -1.05
CA VAL A 196 -12.66 45.57 0.08
C VAL A 196 -12.39 46.97 0.64
N CYS A 197 -12.24 47.98 -0.21
CA CYS A 197 -12.01 49.36 0.22
C CYS A 197 -13.21 49.97 0.96
N THR A 198 -14.44 49.68 0.52
CA THR A 198 -15.66 50.18 1.19
C THR A 198 -15.87 49.54 2.56
N TRP A 199 -15.55 48.24 2.72
CA TRP A 199 -15.59 47.57 4.03
C TRP A 199 -14.53 48.09 5.00
N ALA A 200 -13.30 48.33 4.51
CA ALA A 200 -12.22 48.90 5.32
C ALA A 200 -12.54 50.33 5.79
N PHE A 201 -13.13 51.17 4.92
CA PHE A 201 -13.53 52.53 5.26
C PHE A 201 -14.71 52.58 6.23
N TRP A 202 -15.71 51.70 6.08
CA TRP A 202 -16.82 51.60 7.04
C TRP A 202 -16.34 51.14 8.43
N ARG A 203 -15.40 50.18 8.47
CA ARG A 203 -14.87 49.61 9.72
C ARG A 203 -14.07 50.64 10.52
N THR A 204 -13.29 51.50 9.89
CA THR A 204 -12.49 52.53 10.60
C THR A 204 -13.36 53.65 11.14
N ASN A 205 -14.44 54.04 10.46
CA ASN A 205 -15.36 55.08 10.92
C ASN A 205 -16.30 54.64 12.05
N ARG A 206 -16.56 53.33 12.22
CA ARG A 206 -17.42 52.81 13.30
C ARG A 206 -16.75 52.74 14.68
N LEU A 207 -15.42 52.90 14.74
CA LEU A 207 -14.64 52.86 15.99
C LEU A 207 -14.37 54.26 16.60
N LYS A 208 -14.94 55.32 16.01
CA LYS A 208 -14.85 56.71 16.49
C LYS A 208 -16.17 57.25 17.05
N LYS A 209 -17.15 56.40 17.35
CA LYS A 209 -18.38 56.74 18.07
C LYS A 209 -18.53 55.85 19.31
#